data_AF-A0A226C1R7-F1
#
_entry.id   AF-A0A226C1R7-F1
#
_cell.length_a   1.000
_cell.length_b   1.000
_cell.length_c   1.000
_cell.angle_alpha   90.00
_cell.angle_beta   90.00
_cell.angle_gamma   90.00
#
_symmetry.space_group_name_H-M   'P 1'
#
loop_
_entity.id
_entity.type
_entity.pdbx_description
1 polymer ?
#
loop_
_entity_poly.entity_id
_entity_poly.type
_entity_poly.pdbx_seq_one_letter_code
_entity_poly.pdbx_strand_id
1 'polypeptide(L)' 'MRLKPKAIAIIVLIMLSLILLFQNTHTVELEILFWQVSAPLILLLLLCLIGGFLIGYLAKALYTVTKRPRM' A
#
# COMPACT_ATOMS: atom_id res chain seq x y z
N MET A 1 7.68 28.15 -6.39
CA MET A 1 7.94 26.68 -6.44
C MET A 1 6.77 26.00 -7.14
N ARG A 2 6.91 25.52 -8.39
CA ARG A 2 5.82 24.82 -9.09
C ARG A 2 5.86 23.33 -8.75
N LEU A 3 4.85 22.83 -8.03
CA LEU A 3 4.72 21.41 -7.76
C LEU A 3 4.38 20.67 -9.04
N LYS A 4 5.10 19.58 -9.34
CA LYS A 4 4.78 18.70 -10.47
C LYS A 4 3.51 17.91 -10.14
N PRO A 5 2.62 17.62 -11.10
CA PRO A 5 1.41 16.83 -10.86
C PRO A 5 1.68 15.49 -10.17
N LYS A 6 2.81 14.84 -10.51
CA LYS A 6 3.27 13.61 -9.84
C LYS A 6 3.50 13.79 -8.35
N ALA A 7 4.08 14.91 -7.92
CA ALA A 7 4.32 15.19 -6.51
C ALA A 7 3.01 15.41 -5.75
N ILE A 8 2.06 16.13 -6.36
CA ILE A 8 0.71 16.34 -5.80
C ILE A 8 0.01 14.99 -5.59
N ALA A 9 0.02 14.11 -6.59
CA ALA A 9 -0.59 12.79 -6.48
C ALA A 9 0.01 11.95 -5.34
N ILE A 10 1.34 11.97 -5.18
CA ILE A 10 2.03 11.24 -4.09
C ILE A 10 1.62 11.80 -2.73
N ILE A 11 1.59 13.13 -2.57
CA ILE A 11 1.19 13.78 -1.32
C ILE A 11 -0.25 13.42 -0.96
N VAL A 12 -1.16 13.47 -1.93
CA VAL A 12 -2.57 13.11 -1.73
C VAL A 12 -2.70 11.65 -1.30
N LEU A 13 -2.00 10.73 -1.97
CA LEU A 13 -2.02 9.31 -1.60
C LEU A 13 -1.50 9.06 -0.17
N ILE A 14 -0.41 9.72 0.22
CA ILE A 14 0.14 9.62 1.58
C ILE A 14 -0.89 10.15 2.59
N MET A 15 -1.45 11.34 2.36
CA MET A 15 -2.46 11.93 3.24
C MET A 15 -3.68 11.02 3.41
N LEU A 16 -4.24 10.50 2.31
CA LEU A 16 -5.38 9.58 2.37
C LEU A 16 -5.03 8.29 3.11
N SER A 17 -3.83 7.74 2.88
CA SER A 17 -3.36 6.54 3.59
C SER A 17 -3.26 6.79 5.09
N LEU A 18 -2.71 7.93 5.51
CA LEU A 18 -2.63 8.30 6.93
C LEU A 18 -4.02 8.47 7.55
N ILE A 19 -4.94 9.14 6.85
CA ILE A 19 -6.32 9.30 7.30
C ILE A 19 -6.98 7.94 7.53
N LEU A 20 -6.85 7.02 6.57
CA LEU A 20 -7.39 5.67 6.69
C LEU A 20 -6.78 4.92 7.88
N LEU A 21 -5.47 4.99 8.08
CA LEU A 21 -4.80 4.33 9.20
C LEU A 21 -5.29 4.84 10.56
N PHE A 22 -5.32 6.16 10.75
CA PHE A 22 -5.70 6.74 12.04
C PHE A 22 -7.20 6.64 12.34
N GLN A 23 -8.06 6.66 11.31
CA GLN A 23 -9.49 6.44 11.50
C GLN A 23 -9.85 4.98 11.80
N ASN A 24 -9.00 4.02 11.40
CA ASN A 24 -9.23 2.59 11.55
C ASN A 24 -8.36 1.96 12.65
N THR A 25 -8.32 2.61 13.82
CA THR A 25 -7.58 2.13 15.01
C THR A 25 -8.37 1.16 15.88
N HIS A 26 -9.63 0.88 15.54
CA HIS A 26 -10.46 -0.08 16.25
C HIS A 26 -9.99 -1.53 16.00
N THR A 27 -10.34 -2.41 16.94
CA THR A 27 -10.06 -3.85 16.83
C THR A 27 -11.13 -4.55 16.01
N VAL A 28 -10.70 -5.52 15.18
CA VAL A 28 -11.57 -6.36 14.37
C VAL A 28 -11.27 -7.83 14.64
N GLU A 29 -12.29 -8.68 14.47
CA GLU A 29 -12.14 -10.13 14.51
C GLU A 29 -11.77 -10.65 13.12
N LEU A 30 -10.69 -11.42 13.05
CA LEU A 30 -10.20 -11.99 11.81
C LEU A 30 -10.45 -13.49 11.79
N GLU A 31 -11.23 -13.91 10.81
CA GLU A 31 -11.48 -15.32 10.54
C GLU A 31 -10.46 -15.82 9.50
N ILE A 32 -9.42 -16.48 9.98
CA ILE A 32 -8.37 -17.06 9.14
C ILE A 32 -8.59 -18.56 9.04
N LEU A 33 -9.35 -18.99 8.02
CA LEU A 33 -9.73 -20.38 7.72
C LEU A 33 -10.43 -21.11 8.87
N PHE A 34 -9.70 -21.47 9.94
CA PHE A 34 -10.19 -22.14 11.15
C PHE A 34 -9.81 -21.41 12.44
N TRP A 35 -9.15 -20.25 12.35
CA TRP A 35 -8.71 -19.46 13.50
C TRP A 35 -9.44 -18.12 13.57
N GLN A 36 -9.79 -17.73 14.78
CA GLN A 36 -10.33 -16.40 15.10
C GLN A 36 -9.29 -15.63 15.89
N VAL A 37 -8.88 -14.49 15.36
CA VAL A 37 -7.86 -13.63 15.97
C VAL A 37 -8.35 -12.20 16.01
N SER A 38 -8.43 -11.63 17.22
CA SER A 38 -8.70 -10.21 17.41
C SER A 38 -7.42 -9.42 17.14
N ALA A 39 -7.47 -8.48 16.20
CA ALA A 39 -6.33 -7.62 15.88
C ALA A 39 -6.75 -6.17 15.59
N PRO A 40 -5.90 -5.18 15.88
CA PRO A 40 -6.13 -3.81 15.42
C PRO A 40 -6.19 -3.73 13.89
N LEU A 41 -7.26 -3.14 13.33
CA LEU A 41 -7.46 -3.01 11.88
C LEU A 41 -6.32 -2.22 11.21
N ILE A 42 -5.72 -1.26 11.93
CA ILE A 42 -4.57 -0.49 11.48
C ILE A 42 -3.39 -1.39 11.04
N LEU A 43 -3.15 -2.53 11.72
CA LEU A 43 -2.08 -3.46 11.34
C LEU A 43 -2.37 -4.11 9.99
N LEU A 44 -3.62 -4.49 9.74
CA LEU A 44 -4.03 -5.07 8.47
C LEU A 44 -3.91 -4.07 7.33
N LEU A 45 -4.34 -2.83 7.56
CA LEU A 45 -4.21 -1.76 6.59
C LEU A 45 -2.74 -1.46 6.27
N LEU A 46 -1.85 -1.46 7.28
CA LEU A 46 -0.41 -1.33 7.06
C LEU A 46 0.14 -2.47 6.20
N LEU A 47 -0.24 -3.72 6.50
CA LEU A 47 0.17 -4.88 5.70
C LEU A 47 -0.31 -4.76 4.25
N CYS A 48 -1.56 -4.33 4.03
CA CYS A 48 -2.09 -4.07 2.68
C CYS A 48 -1.33 -2.97 1.95
N LEU A 49 -1.01 -1.86 2.61
CA LEU A 49 -0.26 -0.75 2.01
C LEU A 49 1.16 -1.17 1.63
N ILE A 50 1.86 -1.86 2.54
CA ILE A 50 3.21 -2.39 2.28
C ILE A 50 3.15 -3.42 1.16
N GLY A 51 2.20 -4.35 1.21
CA GLY A 51 2.01 -5.37 0.18
C GLY A 51 1.75 -4.76 -1.20
N GLY A 52 0.82 -3.81 -1.30
CA GLY A 52 0.53 -3.09 -2.54
C GLY A 52 1.75 -2.32 -3.09
N PHE A 53 2.52 -1.67 -2.21
CA PHE A 53 3.76 -0.98 -2.61
C PHE A 53 4.81 -1.96 -3.14
N LEU A 54 5.04 -3.08 -2.44
CA LEU A 54 6.00 -4.11 -2.86
C LEU A 54 5.59 -4.75 -4.19
N ILE A 55 4.31 -5.05 -4.37
CA ILE A 55 3.77 -5.58 -5.64
C ILE A 55 4.00 -4.57 -6.76
N GLY A 56 3.67 -3.29 -6.55
CA GLY A 56 3.87 -2.24 -7.54
C GLY A 56 5.36 -2.05 -7.90
N TYR A 57 6.24 -2.11 -6.91
CA TYR A 57 7.69 -2.06 -7.11
C TYR A 57 8.19 -3.26 -7.94
N LEU A 58 7.77 -4.47 -7.58
CA LEU A 58 8.14 -5.69 -8.30
C LEU A 58 7.59 -5.69 -9.72
N ALA A 59 6.35 -5.26 -9.93
CA ALA A 59 5.75 -5.12 -11.25
C ALA A 59 6.58 -4.18 -12.13
N LYS A 60 6.97 -3.00 -11.62
CA LYS A 60 7.86 -2.08 -12.35
C LYS A 60 9.20 -2.74 -12.71
N ALA A 61 9.80 -3.50 -11.78
CA ALA A 61 11.03 -4.22 -12.04
C ALA A 61 10.87 -5.22 -13.20
N LEU A 62 9.82 -6.04 -13.17
CA LEU A 62 9.51 -7.03 -14.22
C LEU A 62 9.24 -6.37 -15.58
N TYR A 63 8.48 -5.27 -15.61
CA TYR A 63 8.25 -4.49 -16.83
C TYR A 63 9.54 -3.92 -17.42
N THR A 64 10.46 -3.45 -16.56
CA THR A 64 11.74 -2.86 -17.02
C THR A 64 12.69 -3.93 -17.55
N VAL A 65 12.73 -5.12 -16.94
CA VAL A 65 13.51 -6.27 -17.42
C VAL A 65 13.05 -6.72 -18.81
N THR A 66 11.73 -6.80 -19.02
CA THR A 66 11.15 -7.24 -20.30
C THR A 66 11.38 -6.23 -21.43
N LYS A 67 11.41 -4.93 -21.12
CA LYS A 67 11.51 -3.85 -22.12
C LYS A 67 12.95 -3.42 -22.45
N ARG A 68 13.98 -4.12 -21.96
CA ARG A 68 15.37 -3.92 -22.42
C ARG A 68 15.44 -4.33 -23.90
N PRO A 69 15.70 -3.41 -24.85
CA PRO A 69 16.03 -3.82 -26.21
C PRO A 69 17.31 -4.67 -26.12
N ARG A 70 17.25 -5.90 -26.63
CA ARG A 70 18.46 -6.67 -26.96
C ARG A 70 19.17 -5.88 -28.06
N MET A 71 20.13 -5.05 -27.67
CA MET A 71 21.22 -4.62 -28.54
C MET A 71 22.23 -5.76 -28.63
#